data_AF-A0A1B1Q4Q6-F1
#
_entry.id   AF-A0A1B1Q4Q6-F1
#
_cell.length_a   1.000
_cell.length_b   1.000
_cell.length_c   1.000
_cell.angle_alpha   90.00
_cell.angle_beta   90.00
_cell.angle_gamma   90.00
#
_symmetry.space_group_name_H-M   'P 1'
#
loop_
_entity.id
_entity.type
_entity.pdbx_description
1 polymer ?
#
loop_
_entity_poly.entity_id
_entity_poly.type
_entity_poly.pdbx_seq_one_letter_code
_entity_poly.pdbx_strand_id
1 'polypeptide(L)'
;MLSTRDHWNNIAASVLPPQSQAIERNRAITRAYAGLYRSHRTLFKWAGAAAFASEQVGTAITAAAILGAPGTLSTQAAGFPLKLLWFPAALFDMAARQLLLDDLEEIRKGNNSIYEDIAWAHLAYAAGGLSEIEGNCTPAEQEFMVTGFQLIDQGRQLLEAGQMTSEAEKLIWQGNILLLRQEQLNTLAPIFRKISLQGKVIASLGSELHFGQAAPPGVPGHCSFATHYGHFDILTGKRCIANAEDRWEWIEQSVLPAWSAIDRQYDFHQGATRRLLELSGGLESPFSLT
;
A
#
# COMPACT_ATOMS: atom_id res chain seq x y z
N MET A 1 -21.23 23.09 -2.24
CA MET A 1 -21.19 22.92 -0.78
C MET A 1 -20.18 21.82 -0.54
N LEU A 2 -19.15 22.06 0.28
CA LEU A 2 -18.13 21.04 0.54
C LEU A 2 -18.74 19.89 1.34
N SER A 3 -18.40 18.66 0.97
CA SER A 3 -18.78 17.49 1.76
C SER A 3 -17.88 17.37 2.99
N THR A 4 -18.39 16.77 4.06
CA THR A 4 -17.60 16.59 5.29
C THR A 4 -16.67 15.38 5.17
N ARG A 5 -15.58 15.36 5.94
CA ARG A 5 -14.67 14.21 6.03
C ARG A 5 -15.42 12.93 6.41
N ASP A 6 -16.39 13.02 7.31
CA ASP A 6 -17.24 11.88 7.70
C ASP A 6 -18.05 11.34 6.52
N HIS A 7 -18.54 12.21 5.64
CA HIS A 7 -19.21 11.77 4.41
C HIS A 7 -18.27 10.94 3.54
N TRP A 8 -17.07 11.45 3.27
CA TRP A 8 -16.08 10.74 2.45
C TRP A 8 -15.59 9.44 3.10
N ASN A 9 -15.38 9.44 4.42
CA ASN A 9 -15.06 8.24 5.19
C ASN A 9 -16.17 7.19 5.09
N ASN A 10 -17.43 7.60 5.18
CA ASN A 10 -18.56 6.68 5.04
C ASN A 10 -18.64 6.07 3.63
N ILE A 11 -18.38 6.85 2.59
CA ILE A 11 -18.26 6.31 1.21
C ILE A 11 -17.11 5.32 1.14
N ALA A 12 -15.92 5.69 1.63
CA ALA A 12 -14.74 4.82 1.63
C ALA A 12 -14.99 3.50 2.39
N ALA A 13 -15.71 3.56 3.51
CA ALA A 13 -16.03 2.41 4.35
C ALA A 13 -17.15 1.53 3.79
N SER A 14 -18.06 2.09 2.98
CA SER A 14 -19.23 1.36 2.44
C SER A 14 -18.88 0.14 1.59
N VAL A 15 -17.67 0.12 1.00
CA VAL A 15 -17.19 -0.99 0.17
C VAL A 15 -16.41 -2.04 0.96
N LEU A 16 -16.20 -1.82 2.27
CA LEU A 16 -15.38 -2.69 3.11
C LEU A 16 -16.24 -3.65 3.95
N PRO A 17 -15.95 -4.96 3.89
CA PRO A 17 -16.45 -5.93 4.87
C PRO A 17 -16.10 -5.54 6.32
N PRO A 18 -16.83 -6.06 7.33
CA PRO A 18 -16.49 -5.84 8.74
C PRO A 18 -15.06 -6.24 9.09
N GLN A 19 -14.46 -5.60 10.11
CA GLN A 19 -13.08 -5.89 10.51
C GLN A 19 -12.84 -7.35 10.97
N SER A 20 -13.89 -8.05 11.41
CA SER A 20 -13.83 -9.48 11.75
C SER A 20 -13.58 -10.38 10.55
N GLN A 21 -13.86 -9.92 9.33
CA GLN A 21 -13.60 -10.65 8.07
C GLN A 21 -12.27 -10.21 7.46
N ALA A 22 -11.17 -10.40 8.20
CA ALA A 22 -9.85 -9.83 7.89
C ALA A 22 -9.36 -10.06 6.45
N ILE A 23 -9.48 -11.28 5.93
CA ILE A 23 -9.03 -11.65 4.57
C ILE A 23 -9.88 -10.93 3.51
N GLU A 24 -11.20 -10.99 3.65
CA GLU A 24 -12.13 -10.37 2.69
C GLU A 24 -12.04 -8.85 2.73
N ARG A 25 -11.87 -8.27 3.93
CA ARG A 25 -11.64 -6.84 4.11
C ARG A 25 -10.35 -6.38 3.44
N ASN A 26 -9.25 -7.09 3.61
CA ASN A 26 -7.99 -6.77 2.93
C ASN A 26 -8.14 -6.86 1.40
N ARG A 27 -8.84 -7.89 0.88
CA ARG A 27 -9.14 -7.99 -0.55
C ARG A 27 -9.96 -6.79 -1.05
N ALA A 28 -10.91 -6.31 -0.26
CA ALA A 28 -11.70 -5.11 -0.58
C ALA A 28 -10.84 -3.83 -0.59
N ILE A 29 -9.91 -3.67 0.37
CA ILE A 29 -8.94 -2.56 0.40
C ILE A 29 -8.04 -2.59 -0.84
N THR A 30 -7.44 -3.75 -1.16
CA THR A 30 -6.63 -3.93 -2.37
C THR A 30 -7.42 -3.59 -3.63
N ARG A 31 -8.69 -4.02 -3.71
CA ARG A 31 -9.59 -3.72 -4.82
C ARG A 31 -9.85 -2.22 -4.96
N ALA A 32 -10.11 -1.54 -3.84
CA ALA A 32 -10.36 -0.11 -3.82
C ALA A 32 -9.16 0.69 -4.33
N TYR A 33 -7.95 0.37 -3.89
CA TYR A 33 -6.72 1.00 -4.39
C TYR A 33 -6.49 0.75 -5.87
N ALA A 34 -6.65 -0.50 -6.33
CA ALA A 34 -6.51 -0.84 -7.74
C ALA A 34 -7.55 -0.12 -8.60
N GLY A 35 -8.80 -0.01 -8.15
CA GLY A 35 -9.87 0.72 -8.82
C GLY A 35 -9.61 2.22 -8.90
N LEU A 36 -9.18 2.84 -7.80
CA LEU A 36 -8.79 4.26 -7.76
C LEU A 36 -7.67 4.56 -8.76
N TYR A 37 -6.62 3.74 -8.77
CA TYR A 37 -5.53 3.89 -9.73
C TYR A 37 -6.01 3.69 -11.17
N ARG A 38 -6.84 2.68 -11.44
CA ARG A 38 -7.31 2.43 -12.81
C ARG A 38 -8.20 3.56 -13.34
N SER A 39 -9.05 4.13 -12.48
CA SER A 39 -9.94 5.23 -12.85
C SER A 39 -9.22 6.57 -13.01
N HIS A 40 -8.14 6.79 -12.27
CA HIS A 40 -7.40 8.07 -12.26
C HIS A 40 -5.89 7.84 -12.43
N ARG A 41 -5.52 6.96 -13.36
CA ARG A 41 -4.13 6.47 -13.54
C ARG A 41 -3.11 7.58 -13.71
N THR A 42 -3.48 8.61 -14.44
CA THR A 42 -2.61 9.75 -14.69
C THR A 42 -2.25 10.49 -13.41
N LEU A 43 -3.10 10.44 -12.37
CA LEU A 43 -2.98 11.23 -11.14
C LEU A 43 -2.59 10.40 -9.91
N PHE A 44 -3.18 9.23 -9.68
CA PHE A 44 -3.11 8.54 -8.38
C PHE A 44 -2.02 7.47 -8.28
N LYS A 45 -0.76 7.86 -8.51
CA LYS A 45 0.40 6.93 -8.48
C LYS A 45 0.54 6.19 -7.15
N TRP A 46 0.21 6.83 -6.03
CA TRP A 46 0.19 6.25 -4.70
C TRP A 46 -0.77 5.06 -4.62
N ALA A 47 -2.01 5.20 -5.13
CA ALA A 47 -3.03 4.16 -5.07
C ALA A 47 -2.58 2.88 -5.82
N GLY A 48 -1.88 3.03 -6.95
CA GLY A 48 -1.37 1.89 -7.69
C GLY A 48 -0.33 1.10 -6.90
N ALA A 49 0.65 1.79 -6.28
CA ALA A 49 1.63 1.15 -5.40
C ALA A 49 0.97 0.52 -4.17
N ALA A 50 0.01 1.21 -3.56
CA ALA A 50 -0.74 0.74 -2.39
C ALA A 50 -1.53 -0.55 -2.68
N ALA A 51 -2.03 -0.74 -3.91
CA ALA A 51 -2.71 -1.98 -4.29
C ALA A 51 -1.77 -3.20 -4.19
N PHE A 52 -0.53 -3.08 -4.69
CA PHE A 52 0.48 -4.14 -4.58
C PHE A 52 0.95 -4.34 -3.13
N ALA A 53 1.15 -3.25 -2.37
CA ALA A 53 1.49 -3.32 -0.95
C ALA A 53 0.41 -4.06 -0.14
N SER A 54 -0.86 -3.70 -0.34
CA SER A 54 -2.01 -4.29 0.35
C SER A 54 -2.20 -5.76 -0.05
N GLU A 55 -1.91 -6.15 -1.29
CA GLU A 55 -1.88 -7.58 -1.67
C GLU A 55 -0.87 -8.37 -0.83
N GLN A 56 0.35 -7.85 -0.65
CA GLN A 56 1.37 -8.50 0.17
C GLN A 56 0.93 -8.65 1.64
N VAL A 57 0.27 -7.62 2.20
CA VAL A 57 -0.34 -7.71 3.53
C VAL A 57 -1.40 -8.82 3.59
N GLY A 58 -2.18 -9.01 2.51
CA GLY A 58 -3.16 -10.10 2.39
C GLY A 58 -2.54 -11.49 2.50
N THR A 59 -1.34 -11.68 1.96
CA THR A 59 -0.56 -12.92 2.13
C THR A 59 -0.21 -13.14 3.60
N ALA A 60 0.26 -12.10 4.30
CA ALA A 60 0.59 -12.17 5.73
C ALA A 60 -0.64 -12.47 6.61
N ILE A 61 -1.79 -11.84 6.32
CA ILE A 61 -3.06 -12.11 7.03
C ILE A 61 -3.51 -13.56 6.81
N THR A 62 -3.38 -14.08 5.59
CA THR A 62 -3.74 -15.46 5.28
C THR A 62 -2.82 -16.44 6.02
N ALA A 63 -1.53 -16.13 6.11
CA ALA A 63 -0.57 -16.91 6.89
C ALA A 63 -0.95 -16.92 8.39
N ALA A 64 -1.31 -15.76 8.94
CA ALA A 64 -1.78 -15.63 10.33
C ALA A 64 -3.01 -16.50 10.59
N ALA A 65 -3.98 -16.52 9.67
CA ALA A 65 -5.19 -17.33 9.80
C ALA A 65 -4.86 -18.84 9.83
N ILE A 66 -3.98 -19.30 8.95
CA ILE A 66 -3.51 -20.70 8.93
C ILE A 66 -2.77 -21.05 10.23
N LEU A 67 -1.90 -20.14 10.69
CA LEU A 67 -1.17 -20.30 11.95
C LEU A 67 -2.06 -20.18 13.19
N GLY A 68 -3.23 -19.53 13.13
CA GLY A 68 -4.16 -19.40 14.24
C GLY A 68 -5.12 -20.60 14.39
N ALA A 69 -5.46 -21.26 13.27
CA ALA A 69 -6.42 -22.37 13.23
C ALA A 69 -5.84 -23.61 12.53
N PRO A 70 -4.94 -24.37 13.19
CA PRO A 70 -4.35 -25.58 12.61
C PRO A 70 -5.44 -26.66 12.44
N GLY A 71 -5.97 -26.80 11.23
CA GLY A 71 -7.04 -27.76 10.89
C GLY A 71 -7.96 -27.30 9.77
N THR A 72 -8.05 -26.00 9.49
CA THR A 72 -8.84 -25.43 8.38
C THR A 72 -7.96 -25.17 7.16
N LEU A 73 -7.48 -26.23 6.51
CA LEU A 73 -6.83 -26.11 5.19
C LEU A 73 -7.91 -25.89 4.12
N SER A 74 -8.18 -24.61 3.83
CA SER A 74 -8.87 -24.23 2.60
C SER A 74 -7.94 -24.46 1.41
N THR A 75 -8.48 -25.02 0.32
CA THR A 75 -7.78 -25.33 -0.95
C THR A 75 -7.21 -24.11 -1.68
N GLN A 76 -7.38 -22.89 -1.17
CA GLN A 76 -6.79 -21.66 -1.72
C GLN A 76 -5.31 -21.43 -1.36
N ALA A 77 -4.69 -22.30 -0.54
CA ALA A 77 -3.29 -22.16 -0.14
C ALA A 77 -2.25 -22.55 -1.21
N ALA A 78 -2.67 -23.00 -2.40
CA ALA A 78 -1.82 -23.62 -3.41
C ALA A 78 -0.88 -22.67 -4.21
N GLY A 79 -0.72 -21.41 -3.78
CA GLY A 79 0.14 -20.42 -4.44
C GLY A 79 1.07 -19.64 -3.50
N PHE A 80 1.22 -20.08 -2.24
CA PHE A 80 1.96 -19.35 -1.22
C PHE A 80 3.46 -19.28 -1.52
N PRO A 81 4.09 -18.09 -1.66
CA PRO A 81 5.53 -17.98 -1.46
C PRO A 81 5.82 -18.24 0.03
N LEU A 82 6.17 -19.49 0.32
CA LEU A 82 6.54 -20.06 1.61
C LEU A 82 7.79 -19.42 2.27
N LYS A 83 8.21 -18.21 1.88
CA LYS A 83 9.43 -17.58 2.42
C LYS A 83 9.31 -17.22 3.91
N LEU A 84 8.11 -16.95 4.40
CA LEU A 84 7.86 -16.75 5.84
C LEU A 84 7.84 -18.06 6.64
N LEU A 85 7.71 -19.21 5.97
CA LEU A 85 7.62 -20.55 6.57
C LEU A 85 8.96 -21.29 6.62
N TRP A 86 10.07 -20.69 6.14
CA TRP A 86 11.41 -21.28 6.26
C TRP A 86 12.10 -20.97 7.60
N PHE A 87 11.46 -20.22 8.51
CA PHE A 87 11.95 -20.17 9.88
C PHE A 87 11.67 -21.52 10.57
N PRO A 88 12.66 -22.15 11.22
CA PRO A 88 12.49 -23.50 11.77
C PRO A 88 11.30 -23.51 12.72
N ALA A 89 10.23 -24.22 12.34
CA ALA A 89 9.06 -24.45 13.20
C ALA A 89 9.46 -25.07 14.56
N ALA A 90 10.65 -25.69 14.64
CA ALA A 90 11.24 -26.22 15.85
C ALA A 90 11.66 -25.16 16.92
N LEU A 91 11.63 -23.86 16.60
CA LEU A 91 11.99 -22.77 17.53
C LEU A 91 10.78 -22.03 18.12
N PHE A 92 9.56 -22.29 17.65
CA PHE A 92 8.37 -21.60 18.14
C PHE A 92 7.64 -22.46 19.16
N ASP A 93 7.92 -22.22 20.45
CA ASP A 93 6.96 -22.59 21.49
C ASP A 93 5.65 -21.80 21.33
N MET A 94 4.63 -22.12 22.13
CA MET A 94 3.33 -21.42 22.05
C MET A 94 3.44 -19.91 22.28
N ALA A 95 4.36 -19.44 23.12
CA ALA A 95 4.54 -18.02 23.42
C ALA A 95 5.12 -17.26 22.21
N ALA A 96 6.11 -17.84 21.54
CA ALA A 96 6.67 -17.28 20.32
C ALA A 96 5.65 -17.25 19.17
N ARG A 97 4.78 -18.26 19.08
CA ARG A 97 3.66 -18.27 18.12
C ARG A 97 2.63 -17.17 18.42
N GLN A 98 2.26 -16.98 19.69
CA GLN A 98 1.31 -15.93 20.07
C GLN A 98 1.88 -14.55 19.76
N LEU A 99 3.16 -14.31 20.08
CA LEU A 99 3.84 -13.05 19.77
C LEU A 99 3.81 -12.74 18.26
N LEU A 100 4.07 -13.74 17.42
CA LEU A 100 4.00 -13.59 15.96
C LEU A 100 2.56 -13.27 15.49
N LEU A 101 1.55 -13.90 16.07
CA LEU A 101 0.15 -13.61 15.74
C LEU A 101 -0.23 -12.19 16.16
N ASP A 102 0.22 -11.72 17.32
CA ASP A 102 0.00 -10.35 17.79
C ASP A 102 0.69 -9.33 16.87
N ASP A 103 1.91 -9.61 16.42
CA ASP A 103 2.64 -8.76 15.47
C ASP A 103 1.96 -8.71 14.09
N LEU A 104 1.48 -9.84 13.58
CA LEU A 104 0.72 -9.91 12.32
C LEU A 104 -0.61 -9.15 12.42
N GLU A 105 -1.25 -9.18 13.60
CA GLU A 105 -2.45 -8.41 13.89
C GLU A 105 -2.19 -6.91 13.88
N GLU A 106 -1.04 -6.44 14.39
CA GLU A 106 -0.65 -5.02 14.26
C GLU A 106 -0.40 -4.63 12.79
N ILE A 107 0.22 -5.50 11.98
CA ILE A 107 0.36 -5.27 10.53
C ILE A 107 -1.01 -5.16 9.85
N ARG A 108 -1.95 -6.05 10.20
CA ARG A 108 -3.34 -5.98 9.70
C ARG A 108 -4.00 -4.65 10.07
N LYS A 109 -3.87 -4.21 11.32
CA LYS A 109 -4.37 -2.90 11.77
C LYS A 109 -3.73 -1.77 10.97
N GLY A 110 -2.42 -1.86 10.69
CA GLY A 110 -1.71 -0.89 9.86
C GLY A 110 -2.34 -0.69 8.48
N ASN A 111 -2.67 -1.76 7.75
CA ASN A 111 -3.31 -1.61 6.44
C ASN A 111 -4.71 -0.98 6.52
N ASN A 112 -5.47 -1.27 7.58
CA ASN A 112 -6.75 -0.57 7.82
C ASN A 112 -6.53 0.91 8.13
N SER A 113 -5.56 1.24 8.97
CA SER A 113 -5.23 2.62 9.31
C SER A 113 -4.77 3.42 8.09
N ILE A 114 -3.99 2.83 7.17
CA ILE A 114 -3.63 3.48 5.91
C ILE A 114 -4.88 3.79 5.09
N TYR A 115 -5.79 2.83 4.94
CA TYR A 115 -7.02 3.04 4.19
C TYR A 115 -7.88 4.14 4.81
N GLU A 116 -8.07 4.11 6.12
CA GLU A 116 -8.84 5.11 6.88
C GLU A 116 -8.19 6.51 6.82
N ASP A 117 -6.87 6.60 6.72
CA ASP A 117 -6.12 7.85 6.66
C ASP A 117 -6.28 8.57 5.30
N ILE A 118 -6.28 7.82 4.19
CA ILE A 118 -6.08 8.45 2.86
C ILE A 118 -7.10 8.08 1.78
N ALA A 119 -7.91 7.02 1.95
CA ALA A 119 -8.88 6.64 0.93
C ALA A 119 -9.96 7.71 0.72
N TRP A 120 -10.43 8.32 1.82
CA TRP A 120 -11.39 9.42 1.78
C TRP A 120 -10.86 10.60 0.96
N ALA A 121 -9.57 10.92 1.08
CA ALA A 121 -8.96 12.05 0.39
C ALA A 121 -8.92 11.82 -1.12
N HIS A 122 -8.57 10.61 -1.57
CA HIS A 122 -8.62 10.28 -2.99
C HIS A 122 -10.03 10.39 -3.57
N LEU A 123 -11.05 9.94 -2.84
CA LEU A 123 -12.46 10.05 -3.26
C LEU A 123 -12.92 11.50 -3.32
N ALA A 124 -12.61 12.26 -2.26
CA ALA A 124 -12.93 13.67 -2.15
C ALA A 124 -12.32 14.49 -3.28
N TYR A 125 -11.03 14.26 -3.58
CA TYR A 125 -10.35 14.91 -4.70
C TYR A 125 -10.92 14.48 -6.06
N ALA A 126 -11.19 13.19 -6.26
CA ALA A 126 -11.76 12.70 -7.53
C ALA A 126 -13.14 13.31 -7.83
N ALA A 127 -13.96 13.55 -6.81
CA ALA A 127 -15.32 14.06 -6.97
C ALA A 127 -15.42 15.60 -6.93
N GLY A 128 -14.70 16.26 -6.02
CA GLY A 128 -14.82 17.71 -5.78
C GLY A 128 -13.50 18.48 -5.85
N GLY A 129 -12.41 17.83 -6.26
CA GLY A 129 -11.11 18.46 -6.50
C GLY A 129 -10.42 18.94 -5.21
N LEU A 130 -9.43 19.82 -5.39
CA LEU A 130 -8.56 20.28 -4.30
C LEU A 130 -9.31 20.94 -3.15
N SER A 131 -10.42 21.64 -3.43
CA SER A 131 -11.20 22.33 -2.39
C SER A 131 -11.80 21.39 -1.33
N GLU A 132 -12.12 20.15 -1.71
CA GLU A 132 -12.59 19.12 -0.77
C GLU A 132 -11.47 18.66 0.16
N ILE A 133 -10.21 18.62 -0.31
CA ILE A 133 -9.06 18.28 0.53
C ILE A 133 -8.79 19.40 1.53
N GLU A 134 -8.65 20.63 1.02
CA GLU A 134 -8.34 21.80 1.85
C GLU A 134 -9.41 22.08 2.92
N GLY A 135 -10.67 21.79 2.62
CA GLY A 135 -11.78 21.94 3.57
C GLY A 135 -11.88 20.85 4.64
N ASN A 136 -11.22 19.70 4.47
CA ASN A 136 -11.38 18.53 5.35
C ASN A 136 -10.09 18.06 6.04
N CYS A 137 -8.93 18.52 5.60
CA CYS A 137 -7.66 18.26 6.26
C CYS A 137 -7.49 19.10 7.53
N THR A 138 -6.85 18.50 8.53
CA THR A 138 -6.40 19.18 9.74
C THR A 138 -5.06 19.89 9.51
N PRO A 139 -4.65 20.83 10.37
CA PRO A 139 -3.34 21.48 10.27
C PRO A 139 -2.15 20.50 10.29
N ALA A 140 -2.29 19.36 10.96
CA ALA A 140 -1.26 18.32 11.01
C ALA A 140 -1.09 17.57 9.67
N GLU A 141 -2.13 17.54 8.84
CA GLU A 141 -2.12 16.89 7.52
C GLU A 141 -1.67 17.87 6.40
N GLN A 142 -1.48 19.15 6.73
CA GLN A 142 -1.15 20.20 5.76
C GLN A 142 0.17 19.92 5.02
N GLU A 143 1.22 19.53 5.77
CA GLU A 143 2.57 19.38 5.23
C GLU A 143 2.63 18.39 4.07
N PHE A 144 2.02 17.21 4.24
CA PHE A 144 2.11 16.13 3.27
C PHE A 144 0.84 15.91 2.46
N MET A 145 -0.34 15.87 3.11
CA MET A 145 -1.59 15.52 2.43
C MET A 145 -2.06 16.67 1.56
N VAL A 146 -2.21 17.87 2.13
CA VAL A 146 -2.68 19.05 1.36
C VAL A 146 -1.65 19.41 0.30
N THR A 147 -0.37 19.57 0.64
CA THR A 147 0.69 19.85 -0.34
C THR A 147 0.76 18.78 -1.43
N GLY A 148 0.59 17.50 -1.07
CA GLY A 148 0.58 16.39 -2.01
C GLY A 148 -0.52 16.53 -3.07
N PHE A 149 -1.75 16.79 -2.64
CA PHE A 149 -2.86 17.04 -3.55
C PHE A 149 -2.75 18.35 -4.32
N GLN A 150 -2.14 19.39 -3.75
CA GLN A 150 -1.85 20.64 -4.46
C GLN A 150 -0.90 20.41 -5.65
N LEU A 151 0.17 19.61 -5.46
CA LEU A 151 1.09 19.26 -6.55
C LEU A 151 0.40 18.39 -7.62
N ILE A 152 -0.42 17.42 -7.20
CA ILE A 152 -1.20 16.60 -8.13
C ILE A 152 -2.16 17.49 -8.94
N ASP A 153 -2.83 18.44 -8.30
CA ASP A 153 -3.77 19.34 -8.97
C ASP A 153 -3.08 20.29 -9.95
N GLN A 154 -1.94 20.86 -9.58
CA GLN A 154 -1.13 21.67 -10.49
C GLN A 154 -0.70 20.87 -11.72
N GLY A 155 -0.23 19.63 -11.52
CA GLY A 155 0.11 18.75 -12.63
C GLY A 155 -1.10 18.41 -13.52
N ARG A 156 -2.27 18.15 -12.93
CA ARG A 156 -3.53 17.95 -13.67
C ARG A 156 -3.87 19.17 -14.53
N GLN A 157 -3.82 20.36 -13.97
CA GLN A 157 -4.13 21.62 -14.69
C GLN A 157 -3.18 21.82 -15.88
N LEU A 158 -1.88 21.50 -15.73
CA LEU A 158 -0.93 21.55 -16.85
C LEU A 158 -1.26 20.55 -17.97
N LEU A 159 -1.68 19.33 -17.62
CA LEU A 159 -2.13 18.33 -18.61
C LEU A 159 -3.38 18.79 -19.35
N GLU A 160 -4.38 19.33 -18.63
CA GLU A 160 -5.63 19.84 -19.19
C GLU A 160 -5.41 21.05 -20.11
N ALA A 161 -4.42 21.89 -19.79
CA ALA A 161 -4.01 23.02 -20.62
C ALA A 161 -3.19 22.60 -21.87
N GLY A 162 -2.92 21.31 -22.07
CA GLY A 162 -2.08 20.80 -23.17
C GLY A 162 -0.61 21.23 -23.07
N GLN A 163 -0.16 21.57 -21.87
CA GLN A 163 1.20 22.09 -21.61
C GLN A 163 2.17 20.97 -21.24
N MET A 164 3.46 21.32 -21.09
CA MET A 164 4.62 20.44 -20.94
C MET A 164 4.38 19.17 -20.12
N THR A 165 4.22 18.02 -20.80
CA THR A 165 3.90 16.72 -20.19
C THR A 165 4.90 16.30 -19.11
N SER A 166 6.17 16.65 -19.25
CA SER A 166 7.22 16.27 -18.31
C SER A 166 7.14 16.99 -16.97
N GLU A 167 6.80 18.29 -16.96
CA GLU A 167 6.67 19.04 -15.70
C GLU A 167 5.40 18.62 -14.96
N ALA A 168 4.31 18.43 -15.71
CA ALA A 168 3.08 17.89 -15.17
C ALA A 168 3.27 16.51 -14.52
N GLU A 169 3.95 15.58 -15.23
CA GLU A 169 4.29 14.26 -14.69
C GLU A 169 5.12 14.38 -13.41
N LYS A 170 6.13 15.25 -13.39
CA LYS A 170 6.99 15.48 -12.22
C LYS A 170 6.19 15.97 -11.01
N LEU A 171 5.31 16.95 -11.18
CA LEU A 171 4.45 17.48 -10.10
C LEU A 171 3.53 16.39 -9.55
N ILE A 172 2.89 15.61 -10.43
CA ILE A 172 2.04 14.49 -10.03
C ILE A 172 2.83 13.47 -9.21
N TRP A 173 4.01 13.05 -9.68
CA TRP A 173 4.85 12.10 -8.95
C TRP A 173 5.28 12.65 -7.59
N GLN A 174 5.74 13.90 -7.53
CA GLN A 174 6.13 14.55 -6.28
C GLN A 174 4.97 14.60 -5.28
N GLY A 175 3.77 14.95 -5.74
CA GLY A 175 2.58 14.95 -4.89
C GLY A 175 2.26 13.57 -4.31
N ASN A 176 2.30 12.51 -5.13
CA ASN A 176 2.09 11.14 -4.66
C ASN A 176 3.20 10.65 -3.72
N ILE A 177 4.44 11.12 -3.88
CA ILE A 177 5.54 10.83 -2.95
C ILE A 177 5.28 11.50 -1.60
N LEU A 178 4.71 12.71 -1.56
CA LEU A 178 4.30 13.34 -0.30
C LEU A 178 3.18 12.56 0.38
N LEU A 179 2.20 12.07 -0.38
CA LEU A 179 1.17 11.17 0.15
C LEU A 179 1.77 9.89 0.74
N LEU A 180 2.77 9.31 0.07
CA LEU A 180 3.51 8.17 0.61
C LEU A 180 4.29 8.54 1.89
N ARG A 181 4.87 9.74 1.98
CA ARG A 181 5.54 10.19 3.22
C ARG A 181 4.56 10.35 4.38
N GLN A 182 3.38 10.90 4.14
CA GLN A 182 2.31 10.96 5.14
C GLN A 182 2.05 9.56 5.73
N GLU A 183 1.81 8.59 4.86
CA GLU A 183 1.57 7.20 5.24
C GLU A 183 2.74 6.62 6.07
N GLN A 184 3.97 6.77 5.57
CA GLN A 184 5.14 6.12 6.13
C GLN A 184 5.58 6.74 7.48
N LEU A 185 5.37 8.05 7.67
CA LEU A 185 5.82 8.78 8.86
C LEU A 185 4.73 8.92 9.92
N ASN A 186 3.49 9.20 9.52
CA ASN A 186 2.41 9.52 10.45
C ASN A 186 1.50 8.32 10.73
N THR A 187 1.25 7.48 9.72
CA THR A 187 0.27 6.39 9.80
C THR A 187 0.90 5.06 10.23
N LEU A 188 2.03 4.69 9.63
CA LEU A 188 2.71 3.42 9.92
C LEU A 188 3.67 3.47 11.12
N ALA A 189 4.25 4.62 11.44
CA ALA A 189 5.21 4.70 12.56
C ALA A 189 4.62 4.26 13.91
N PRO A 190 3.36 4.62 14.29
CA PRO A 190 2.74 4.11 15.51
C PRO A 190 2.56 2.58 15.50
N ILE A 191 2.31 1.97 14.33
CA ILE A 191 2.15 0.52 14.18
C ILE A 191 3.48 -0.18 14.39
N PHE A 192 4.55 0.27 13.71
CA PHE A 192 5.88 -0.30 13.84
C PHE A 192 6.47 -0.21 15.25
N ARG A 193 6.03 0.75 16.07
CA ARG A 193 6.43 0.84 17.49
C ARG A 193 5.85 -0.29 18.34
N LYS A 194 4.70 -0.85 17.97
CA LYS A 194 4.02 -1.92 18.72
C LYS A 194 4.55 -3.31 18.39
N ILE A 195 5.17 -3.48 17.22
CA ILE A 195 5.74 -4.75 16.79
C ILE A 195 6.93 -5.14 17.69
N SER A 196 6.97 -6.40 18.12
CA SER A 196 8.05 -6.98 18.92
C SER A 196 9.40 -6.94 18.19
N LEU A 197 10.51 -7.15 18.90
CA LEU A 197 11.84 -7.17 18.27
C LEU A 197 11.97 -8.31 17.25
N GLN A 198 11.46 -9.49 17.59
CA GLN A 198 11.43 -10.66 16.71
C GLN A 198 10.51 -10.41 15.51
N GLY A 199 9.34 -9.83 15.75
CA GLY A 199 8.41 -9.40 14.71
C GLY A 199 9.03 -8.42 13.74
N LYS A 200 9.86 -7.48 14.22
CA LYS A 200 10.59 -6.53 13.36
C LYS A 200 11.59 -7.21 12.44
N VAL A 201 12.30 -8.24 12.91
CA VAL A 201 13.20 -9.04 12.06
C VAL A 201 12.40 -9.81 11.00
N ILE A 202 11.33 -10.48 11.41
CA ILE A 202 10.45 -11.24 10.49
C ILE A 202 9.81 -10.30 9.46
N ALA A 203 9.28 -9.17 9.89
CA ALA A 203 8.72 -8.15 9.02
C ALA A 203 9.79 -7.62 8.05
N SER A 204 11.01 -7.38 8.50
CA SER A 204 12.10 -6.90 7.63
C SER A 204 12.48 -7.92 6.55
N LEU A 205 12.43 -9.22 6.87
CA LEU A 205 12.69 -10.29 5.91
C LEU A 205 11.53 -10.52 4.94
N GLY A 206 10.30 -10.34 5.41
CA GLY A 206 9.07 -10.53 4.62
C GLY A 206 8.60 -9.27 3.87
N SER A 207 9.23 -8.11 4.11
CA SER A 207 8.85 -6.86 3.45
C SER A 207 9.35 -6.84 2.01
N GLU A 208 8.39 -6.96 1.10
CA GLU A 208 8.62 -6.89 -0.33
C GLU A 208 7.44 -6.24 -1.03
N LEU A 209 7.70 -5.61 -2.18
CA LEU A 209 6.68 -5.25 -3.15
C LEU A 209 6.83 -6.18 -4.36
N HIS A 210 5.82 -7.01 -4.60
CA HIS A 210 5.81 -7.97 -5.70
C HIS A 210 4.90 -7.48 -6.83
N PHE A 211 5.51 -7.01 -7.91
CA PHE A 211 4.80 -6.56 -9.11
C PHE A 211 4.48 -7.72 -10.05
N GLY A 212 5.27 -8.80 -10.00
CA GLY A 212 5.05 -10.01 -10.80
C GLY A 212 4.97 -9.70 -12.29
N GLN A 213 3.90 -10.17 -12.94
CA GLN A 213 3.67 -9.91 -14.37
C GLN A 213 3.41 -8.43 -14.69
N ALA A 214 3.20 -7.55 -13.70
CA ALA A 214 3.09 -6.12 -13.98
C ALA A 214 4.42 -5.50 -14.44
N ALA A 215 5.55 -6.06 -14.01
CA ALA A 215 6.88 -5.58 -14.37
C ALA A 215 7.25 -5.95 -15.82
N PRO A 216 7.55 -4.97 -16.68
CA PRO A 216 8.05 -5.23 -18.02
C PRO A 216 9.50 -5.75 -18.00
N PRO A 217 9.99 -6.33 -19.11
CA PRO A 217 11.37 -6.80 -19.21
C PRO A 217 12.38 -5.71 -18.83
N GLY A 218 13.37 -6.06 -17.99
CA GLY A 218 14.40 -5.15 -17.50
C GLY A 218 14.00 -4.32 -16.27
N VAL A 219 12.73 -4.35 -15.85
CA VAL A 219 12.28 -3.76 -14.58
C VAL A 219 12.20 -4.84 -13.50
N PRO A 220 12.67 -4.59 -12.27
CA PRO A 220 12.53 -5.54 -11.18
C PRO A 220 11.07 -5.91 -10.92
N GLY A 221 10.73 -7.20 -11.02
CA GLY A 221 9.40 -7.72 -10.69
C GLY A 221 9.14 -7.83 -9.18
N HIS A 222 10.17 -7.68 -8.37
CA HIS A 222 10.11 -7.71 -6.92
C HIS A 222 11.13 -6.73 -6.32
N CYS A 223 10.74 -6.02 -5.27
CA CYS A 223 11.60 -5.16 -4.49
C CYS A 223 11.58 -5.67 -3.06
N SER A 224 12.65 -6.30 -2.56
CA SER A 224 12.72 -6.85 -1.20
C SER A 224 13.63 -6.00 -0.32
N PHE A 225 13.18 -5.69 0.89
CA PHE A 225 13.98 -4.96 1.89
C PHE A 225 15.24 -5.75 2.29
N ALA A 226 15.10 -7.07 2.49
CA ALA A 226 16.21 -7.94 2.85
C ALA A 226 17.24 -8.10 1.74
N THR A 227 16.82 -8.11 0.47
CA THR A 227 17.77 -8.12 -0.66
C THR A 227 18.47 -6.78 -0.81
N HIS A 228 17.79 -5.67 -0.54
CA HIS A 228 18.36 -4.33 -0.62
C HIS A 228 19.51 -4.12 0.38
N TYR A 229 19.31 -4.45 1.66
CA TYR A 229 20.33 -4.27 2.70
C TYR A 229 21.21 -5.49 2.97
N GLY A 230 20.80 -6.68 2.53
CA GLY A 230 21.45 -7.94 2.84
C GLY A 230 20.92 -8.56 4.13
N HIS A 231 20.67 -9.88 4.08
CA HIS A 231 20.07 -10.65 5.18
C HIS A 231 20.86 -10.56 6.51
N PHE A 232 22.19 -10.42 6.45
CA PHE A 232 23.02 -10.31 7.65
C PHE A 232 22.77 -9.00 8.42
N ASP A 233 22.63 -7.88 7.72
CA ASP A 233 22.32 -6.58 8.34
C ASP A 233 20.92 -6.59 8.98
N ILE A 234 19.97 -7.34 8.39
CA ILE A 234 18.64 -7.56 8.98
C ILE A 234 18.71 -8.42 10.25
N LEU A 235 19.39 -9.56 10.19
CA LEU A 235 19.47 -10.52 11.31
C LEU A 235 20.22 -9.95 12.52
N THR A 236 21.18 -9.05 12.28
CA THR A 236 21.92 -8.35 13.33
C THR A 236 21.17 -7.12 13.88
N GLY A 237 20.03 -6.76 13.28
CA GLY A 237 19.25 -5.58 13.65
C GLY A 237 19.90 -4.24 13.23
N LYS A 238 20.96 -4.28 12.40
CA LYS A 238 21.61 -3.08 11.86
C LYS A 238 20.71 -2.33 10.89
N ARG A 239 19.84 -3.05 10.18
CA ARG A 239 18.80 -2.49 9.30
C ARG A 239 17.45 -3.10 9.65
N CYS A 240 16.40 -2.29 9.67
CA CYS A 240 15.09 -2.72 10.12
C CYS A 240 13.96 -1.99 9.38
N ILE A 241 12.96 -2.73 8.87
CA ILE A 241 11.81 -2.10 8.20
C ILE A 241 11.00 -1.20 9.15
N ALA A 242 11.06 -1.43 10.46
CA ALA A 242 10.41 -0.57 11.44
C ALA A 242 11.15 0.76 11.66
N ASN A 243 12.44 0.85 11.31
CA ASN A 243 13.16 2.11 11.27
C ASN A 243 12.68 2.93 10.07
N ALA A 244 12.30 4.18 10.30
CA ALA A 244 11.71 5.03 9.25
C ALA A 244 12.72 5.43 8.17
N GLU A 245 13.98 5.64 8.54
CA GLU A 245 15.05 6.02 7.60
C GLU A 245 15.42 4.85 6.69
N ASP A 246 15.66 3.67 7.26
CA ASP A 246 15.94 2.45 6.49
C ASP A 246 14.79 2.13 5.52
N ARG A 247 13.55 2.23 6.02
CA ARG A 247 12.36 1.98 5.21
C ARG A 247 12.24 2.98 4.08
N TRP A 248 12.47 4.27 4.34
CA TRP A 248 12.39 5.32 3.32
C TRP A 248 13.49 5.15 2.26
N GLU A 249 14.72 4.89 2.66
CA GLU A 249 15.84 4.66 1.73
C GLU A 249 15.55 3.48 0.80
N TRP A 250 15.05 2.35 1.33
CA TRP A 250 14.61 1.22 0.48
C TRP A 250 13.47 1.60 -0.48
N ILE A 251 12.45 2.33 0.00
CA ILE A 251 11.34 2.79 -0.83
C ILE A 251 11.85 3.66 -1.98
N GLU A 252 12.72 4.63 -1.68
CA GLU A 252 13.23 5.60 -2.63
C GLU A 252 14.17 4.98 -3.67
N GLN A 253 15.03 4.05 -3.25
CA GLN A 253 16.04 3.45 -4.11
C GLN A 253 15.55 2.22 -4.87
N SER A 254 14.53 1.52 -4.37
CA SER A 254 14.07 0.25 -4.95
C SER A 254 12.62 0.30 -5.43
N VAL A 255 11.69 0.71 -4.55
CA VAL A 255 10.26 0.61 -4.82
C VAL A 255 9.78 1.66 -5.82
N LEU A 256 10.06 2.94 -5.55
CA LEU A 256 9.62 4.05 -6.40
C LEU A 256 10.17 3.96 -7.84
N PRO A 257 11.46 3.63 -8.07
CA PRO A 257 11.97 3.47 -9.43
C PRO A 257 11.30 2.34 -10.21
N ALA A 258 11.09 1.19 -9.56
CA ALA A 258 10.41 0.05 -10.18
C ALA A 258 8.95 0.39 -10.51
N TRP A 259 8.22 0.97 -9.55
CA TRP A 259 6.83 1.38 -9.76
C TRP A 259 6.69 2.45 -10.85
N SER A 260 7.58 3.44 -10.87
CA SER A 260 7.59 4.46 -11.92
C SER A 260 7.83 3.88 -13.31
N ALA A 261 8.73 2.90 -13.43
CA ALA A 261 8.95 2.22 -14.70
C ALA A 261 7.73 1.39 -15.15
N ILE A 262 7.01 0.77 -14.21
CA ILE A 262 5.77 0.02 -14.48
C ILE A 262 4.66 0.97 -14.95
N ASP A 263 4.41 2.05 -14.20
CA ASP A 263 3.37 3.04 -14.48
C ASP A 263 3.54 3.69 -15.86
N ARG A 264 4.79 4.05 -16.23
CA ARG A 264 5.09 4.62 -17.56
C ARG A 264 4.82 3.65 -18.71
N GLN A 265 4.96 2.36 -18.47
CA GLN A 265 4.73 1.34 -19.50
C GLN A 265 3.31 0.77 -19.46
N TYR A 266 2.41 1.29 -18.63
CA TYR A 266 1.08 0.72 -18.42
C TYR A 266 0.30 0.48 -19.73
N ASP A 267 0.30 1.46 -20.65
CA ASP A 267 -0.45 1.36 -21.91
C ASP A 267 0.24 0.45 -22.96
N PHE A 268 1.54 0.18 -22.78
CA PHE A 268 2.36 -0.58 -23.73
C PHE A 268 2.63 -2.02 -23.27
N HIS A 269 2.60 -2.25 -21.96
CA HIS A 269 2.83 -3.55 -21.34
C HIS A 269 1.54 -4.07 -20.69
N GLN A 270 0.89 -5.04 -21.37
CA GLN A 270 -0.38 -5.60 -20.92
C GLN A 270 -0.33 -6.22 -19.52
N GLY A 271 0.85 -6.59 -19.03
CA GLY A 271 1.01 -7.20 -17.72
C GLY A 271 0.55 -6.30 -16.58
N ALA A 272 0.85 -5.00 -16.64
CA ALA A 272 0.44 -4.05 -15.60
C ALA A 272 -1.09 -3.86 -15.60
N THR A 273 -1.67 -3.68 -16.79
CA THR A 273 -3.12 -3.56 -16.98
C THR A 273 -3.85 -4.79 -16.51
N ARG A 274 -3.40 -5.99 -16.91
CA ARG A 274 -4.00 -7.26 -16.48
C ARG A 274 -3.92 -7.41 -14.97
N ARG A 275 -2.76 -7.14 -14.38
CA ARG A 275 -2.56 -7.36 -12.95
C ARG A 275 -3.43 -6.44 -12.11
N LEU A 276 -3.52 -5.16 -12.46
CA LEU A 276 -4.40 -4.21 -11.75
C LEU A 276 -5.90 -4.48 -12.03
N LEU A 277 -6.25 -5.02 -13.20
CA LEU A 277 -7.60 -5.51 -13.47
C LEU A 277 -7.96 -6.69 -12.55
N GLU A 278 -7.05 -7.65 -12.36
CA GLU A 278 -7.21 -8.76 -11.43
C GLU A 278 -7.37 -8.27 -9.99
N LEU A 279 -6.49 -7.36 -9.54
CA LEU A 279 -6.55 -6.78 -8.18
C LEU A 279 -7.85 -6.00 -7.95
N SER A 280 -8.36 -5.31 -8.97
CA SER A 280 -9.66 -4.63 -8.91
C SER A 280 -10.87 -5.57 -9.04
N GLY A 281 -10.66 -6.88 -9.19
CA GLY A 281 -11.74 -7.85 -9.37
C GLY A 281 -12.56 -7.62 -10.64
N GLY A 282 -11.97 -7.02 -11.67
CA GLY A 282 -12.63 -6.71 -12.94
C GLY A 282 -13.45 -5.41 -12.96
N LEU A 283 -13.56 -4.66 -11.86
CA LEU A 283 -14.38 -3.45 -11.75
C LEU A 283 -13.56 -2.18 -12.03
N GLU A 284 -14.12 -1.19 -12.73
CA GLU A 284 -13.43 0.09 -13.01
C GLU A 284 -13.22 0.94 -11.74
N SER A 285 -14.26 1.05 -10.91
CA SER A 285 -14.19 1.60 -9.55
C SER A 285 -15.27 0.94 -8.70
N PRO A 286 -14.99 0.54 -7.44
CA PRO A 286 -16.04 0.06 -6.54
C PRO A 286 -16.90 1.21 -5.97
N PHE A 287 -16.55 2.47 -6.24
CA PHE A 287 -17.24 3.65 -5.72
C PHE A 287 -18.21 4.20 -6.76
N SER A 288 -19.48 4.30 -6.38
CA SER A 288 -20.46 5.10 -7.12
C SER A 288 -20.36 6.54 -6.64
N LEU A 289 -19.55 7.36 -7.33
CA LEU A 289 -19.51 8.80 -7.12
C LEU A 289 -20.68 9.40 -7.90
N THR A 290 -21.78 9.70 -7.21
CA THR A 290 -22.95 10.43 -7.76
C THR A 290 -22.81 11.92 -7.55
#